data_AF-A0A8T8CAX0-F1
#
_entry.id   AF-A0A8T8CAX0-F1
#
_cell.length_a   1.000
_cell.length_b   1.000
_cell.length_c   1.000
_cell.angle_alpha   90.00
_cell.angle_beta   90.00
_cell.angle_gamma   90.00
#
_symmetry.space_group_name_H-M   'P 1'
#
loop_
_entity.id
_entity.type
_entity.pdbx_description
1 polymer ?
#
loop_
_entity_poly.entity_id
_entity_poly.type
_entity_poly.pdbx_seq_one_letter_code
_entity_poly.pdbx_strand_id
1 'polypeptide(L)'
;MDQGNIAAGSIEGEVVSFVVSKGYGFISGDDGERYFVHQKDVQGGETLTSGQRVAFVPTPSPKGSKARHVVPGIAPTLIYLNPDNFVWSKAGAPKGMEVMLITGDGWSQSNDPNEAREMLKAKAREYGANAVLNASLEKYTDSAACSNYRFTMHRFRGQFAIVKVANASSDPASILESQTQLQNLHEWWEGKNAPQSESWERPVNETRLIEPAKVILILGLIWSWSLTLLRILGLSGLFLYRQGVKFIKGQLAAGRSTDKKKPDDLGE
;
A
#
# COMPACT_ATOMS: atom_id res chain seq x y z
N MET A 1 4.96 7.97 46.42
CA MET A 1 3.66 7.32 46.71
C MET A 1 3.63 6.00 45.99
N ASP A 2 3.78 4.93 46.78
CA ASP A 2 3.29 3.56 46.57
C ASP A 2 3.16 2.95 45.16
N GLN A 3 4.27 2.75 44.43
CA GLN A 3 4.28 1.84 43.26
C GLN A 3 4.47 0.37 43.66
N GLY A 4 4.83 0.09 44.93
CA GLY A 4 5.16 -1.26 45.41
C GLY A 4 3.93 -2.13 45.76
N ASN A 5 2.78 -1.51 46.03
CA ASN A 5 1.57 -2.23 46.48
C ASN A 5 0.52 -2.42 45.38
N ILE A 6 0.80 -1.97 44.14
CA ILE A 6 -0.11 -2.13 42.99
C ILE A 6 -0.14 -3.59 42.51
N ALA A 7 0.97 -4.32 42.66
CA ALA A 7 1.11 -5.69 42.16
C ALA A 7 0.31 -6.74 42.96
N ALA A 8 -0.02 -6.49 44.23
CA ALA A 8 -0.66 -7.49 45.10
C ALA A 8 -2.18 -7.64 44.87
N GLY A 9 -2.78 -6.78 44.04
CA GLY A 9 -4.21 -6.81 43.72
C GLY A 9 -4.57 -6.27 42.33
N SER A 10 -3.59 -6.12 41.44
CA SER A 10 -3.86 -5.74 40.05
C SER A 10 -4.37 -6.95 39.26
N ILE A 11 -5.44 -6.74 38.50
CA ILE A 11 -5.94 -7.70 37.52
C ILE A 11 -5.83 -7.11 36.12
N GLU A 12 -5.84 -7.99 35.12
CA GLU A 12 -5.91 -7.60 33.72
C GLU A 12 -7.35 -7.66 33.20
N GLY A 13 -7.60 -6.95 32.10
CA GLY A 13 -8.86 -7.00 31.40
C GLY A 13 -8.81 -6.32 30.04
N GLU A 14 -9.96 -6.25 29.38
CA GLU A 14 -10.16 -5.63 28.08
C GLU A 14 -11.20 -4.51 28.16
N VAL A 15 -10.90 -3.37 27.54
CA VAL A 15 -11.83 -2.25 27.45
C VAL A 15 -12.97 -2.61 26.49
N VAL A 16 -14.18 -2.78 27.01
CA VAL A 16 -15.37 -3.13 26.21
C VAL A 16 -15.94 -1.90 25.50
N SER A 17 -15.91 -0.75 26.18
CA SER A 17 -16.40 0.50 25.62
C SER A 17 -15.78 1.67 26.35
N PHE A 18 -15.46 2.74 25.63
CA PHE A 18 -14.99 3.99 26.22
C PHE A 18 -15.54 5.16 25.41
N VAL A 19 -16.23 6.09 26.09
CA VAL A 19 -16.84 7.26 25.44
C VAL A 19 -15.95 8.46 25.73
N VAL A 20 -15.07 8.79 24.79
CA VAL A 20 -14.06 9.86 24.93
C VAL A 20 -14.69 11.19 25.32
N SER A 21 -15.84 11.55 24.72
CA SER A 21 -16.54 12.81 25.02
C SER A 21 -17.05 12.93 26.46
N LYS A 22 -17.31 11.80 27.13
CA LYS A 22 -17.78 11.76 28.52
C LYS A 22 -16.69 11.34 29.51
N GLY A 23 -15.53 10.88 29.03
CA GLY A 23 -14.40 10.47 29.86
C GLY A 23 -14.64 9.24 30.74
N TYR A 24 -15.55 8.35 30.34
CA TYR A 24 -15.81 7.09 31.07
C TYR A 24 -16.04 5.91 30.14
N GLY A 25 -15.91 4.70 30.70
CA GLY A 25 -16.12 3.46 29.99
C GLY A 25 -16.27 2.26 30.91
N PHE A 26 -16.16 1.07 30.32
CA PHE A 26 -16.24 -0.21 31.01
C PHE A 26 -15.11 -1.13 30.55
N ILE A 27 -14.54 -1.86 31.52
CA ILE A 27 -13.53 -2.89 31.34
C ILE A 27 -14.16 -4.23 31.71
N SER A 28 -13.96 -5.26 30.89
CA SER A 28 -14.21 -6.65 31.26
C SER A 28 -12.93 -7.18 31.88
N GLY A 29 -12.96 -7.53 33.16
CA GLY A 29 -11.83 -8.18 33.82
C GLY A 29 -11.68 -9.62 33.36
N ASP A 30 -10.46 -10.14 33.44
CA ASP A 30 -10.16 -11.56 33.16
C ASP A 30 -10.75 -12.50 34.23
N ASP A 31 -11.23 -11.94 35.34
CA ASP A 31 -12.05 -12.60 36.36
C ASP A 31 -13.53 -12.77 35.95
N GLY A 32 -13.93 -12.22 34.80
CA GLY A 32 -15.29 -12.28 34.28
C GLY A 32 -16.22 -11.15 34.77
N GLU A 33 -15.74 -10.26 35.64
CA GLU A 33 -16.53 -9.15 36.18
C GLU A 33 -16.41 -7.89 35.31
N ARG A 34 -17.39 -6.99 35.41
CA ARG A 34 -17.38 -5.71 34.70
C ARG A 34 -17.02 -4.55 35.64
N TYR A 35 -16.05 -3.76 35.22
CA TYR A 35 -15.51 -2.64 35.98
C TYR A 35 -15.79 -1.32 35.30
N PHE A 36 -16.28 -0.35 36.07
CA PHE A 36 -16.40 1.03 35.60
C PHE A 36 -15.02 1.71 35.60
N VAL A 37 -14.69 2.43 34.53
CA VAL A 37 -13.45 3.23 34.44
C VAL A 37 -13.77 4.68 34.08
N HIS A 38 -13.03 5.61 34.67
CA HIS A 38 -13.09 7.03 34.36
C HIS A 38 -11.69 7.53 33.97
N GLN A 39 -11.59 8.50 33.07
CA GLN A 39 -10.32 8.97 32.50
C GLN A 39 -9.31 9.44 33.55
N LYS A 40 -9.81 10.00 34.66
CA LYS A 40 -9.00 10.41 35.82
C LYS A 40 -8.29 9.27 36.55
N ASP A 41 -8.79 8.04 36.41
CA ASP A 41 -8.19 6.85 37.04
C ASP A 41 -7.16 6.17 36.11
N VAL A 42 -7.01 6.66 34.87
CA VAL A 42 -6.04 6.18 33.88
C VAL A 42 -4.70 6.88 34.08
N GLN A 43 -3.64 6.09 34.24
CA GLN A 43 -2.28 6.58 34.38
C GLN A 43 -1.79 7.16 33.04
N GLY A 44 -1.01 8.24 33.10
CA GLY A 44 -0.51 8.93 31.91
C GLY A 44 -1.54 9.83 31.19
N GLY A 45 -2.82 9.78 31.58
CA GLY A 45 -3.86 10.62 30.96
C GLY A 45 -4.23 10.21 29.53
N GLU A 46 -3.75 9.06 29.07
CA GLU A 46 -4.07 8.51 27.76
C GLU A 46 -5.55 8.14 27.66
N THR A 47 -6.06 8.14 26.42
CA THR A 47 -7.44 7.77 26.15
C THR A 47 -7.53 6.28 25.86
N LEU A 48 -8.44 5.58 26.52
CA LEU A 48 -8.66 4.15 26.30
C LEU A 48 -9.45 3.92 25.01
N THR A 49 -9.10 2.85 24.31
CA THR A 49 -9.78 2.40 23.08
C THR A 49 -10.48 1.07 23.32
N SER A 50 -11.62 0.84 22.68
CA SER A 50 -12.32 -0.46 22.75
C SER A 50 -11.42 -1.58 22.20
N GLY A 51 -11.31 -2.70 22.92
CA GLY A 51 -10.41 -3.81 22.59
C GLY A 51 -9.02 -3.71 23.21
N GLN A 52 -8.70 -2.61 23.91
CA GLN A 52 -7.39 -2.38 24.51
C GLN A 52 -7.23 -3.23 25.77
N ARG A 53 -6.08 -3.91 25.92
CA ARG A 53 -5.73 -4.59 27.17
C ARG A 53 -5.25 -3.57 28.19
N VAL A 54 -5.67 -3.75 29.44
CA VAL A 54 -5.38 -2.83 30.54
C VAL A 54 -5.12 -3.60 31.83
N ALA A 55 -4.24 -3.08 32.67
CA ALA A 55 -4.04 -3.59 34.03
C ALA A 55 -4.59 -2.57 35.04
N PHE A 56 -5.31 -3.02 36.06
CA PHE A 56 -5.96 -2.12 37.01
C PHE A 56 -6.20 -2.78 38.36
N VAL A 57 -6.48 -1.97 39.38
CA VAL A 57 -6.85 -2.45 40.72
C VAL A 57 -8.37 -2.32 40.90
N PRO A 58 -9.10 -3.43 41.13
CA PRO A 58 -10.52 -3.40 41.37
C PRO A 58 -10.81 -2.79 42.75
N THR A 59 -11.71 -1.80 42.78
CA THR A 59 -12.10 -1.09 44.01
C THR A 59 -13.62 -1.04 44.12
N PRO A 60 -14.22 -1.34 45.29
CA PRO A 60 -15.65 -1.20 45.49
C PRO A 60 -16.10 0.27 45.33
N SER A 61 -17.25 0.50 44.69
CA SER A 61 -17.87 1.82 44.61
C SER A 61 -19.39 1.75 44.78
N PRO A 62 -20.07 2.87 45.14
CA PRO A 62 -21.52 2.90 45.30
C PRO A 62 -22.31 2.49 44.05
N LYS A 63 -21.69 2.54 42.86
CA LYS A 63 -22.30 2.21 41.57
C LYS A 63 -21.80 0.86 41.00
N GLY A 64 -21.17 0.03 41.83
CA GLY A 64 -20.55 -1.24 41.43
C GLY A 64 -19.02 -1.18 41.42
N SER A 65 -18.37 -2.25 40.98
CA SER A 65 -16.91 -2.35 40.95
C SER A 65 -16.29 -1.32 40.01
N LYS A 66 -15.27 -0.60 40.49
CA LYS A 66 -14.56 0.46 39.76
C LYS A 66 -13.09 0.09 39.59
N ALA A 67 -12.54 0.34 38.41
CA ALA A 67 -11.12 0.22 38.14
C ALA A 67 -10.36 1.49 38.61
N ARG A 68 -9.29 1.32 39.38
CA ARG A 68 -8.34 2.39 39.76
C ARG A 68 -6.92 2.07 39.31
N HIS A 69 -6.09 3.10 39.24
CA HIS A 69 -4.68 3.00 38.81
C HIS A 69 -4.53 2.28 37.47
N VAL A 70 -5.41 2.56 36.52
CA VAL A 70 -5.48 1.85 35.23
C VAL A 70 -4.24 2.17 34.42
N VAL A 71 -3.44 1.15 34.12
CA VAL A 71 -2.30 1.22 33.22
C VAL A 71 -2.77 0.77 31.83
N PRO A 72 -2.79 1.68 30.84
CA PRO A 72 -3.13 1.30 29.47
C PRO A 72 -2.04 0.41 28.87
N GLY A 73 -2.45 -0.71 28.25
CA GLY A 73 -1.58 -1.51 27.40
C GLY A 73 -1.50 -0.95 25.97
N ILE A 74 -0.98 -1.75 25.04
CA ILE A 74 -0.91 -1.37 23.63
C ILE A 74 -2.35 -1.23 23.07
N ALA A 75 -2.59 -0.15 22.33
CA ALA A 75 -3.87 0.05 21.65
C ALA A 75 -4.11 -1.04 20.59
N PRO A 76 -5.37 -1.42 20.31
CA PRO A 76 -5.70 -2.41 19.31
C PRO A 76 -5.12 -2.02 17.96
N THR A 77 -4.16 -2.82 17.50
CA THR A 77 -3.44 -2.60 16.25
C THR A 77 -3.92 -3.61 15.22
N LEU A 78 -3.99 -3.17 13.96
CA LEU A 78 -4.35 -4.03 12.84
C LEU A 78 -3.31 -5.13 12.67
N ILE A 79 -3.77 -6.38 12.70
CA ILE A 79 -2.98 -7.58 12.47
C ILE A 79 -3.59 -8.40 11.32
N TYR A 80 -2.73 -9.19 10.67
CA TYR A 80 -3.06 -9.98 9.50
C TYR A 80 -2.81 -11.46 9.77
N LEU A 81 -3.90 -12.21 9.86
CA LEU A 81 -3.87 -13.65 10.14
C LEU A 81 -3.98 -14.46 8.86
N ASN A 82 -3.42 -15.67 8.88
CA ASN A 82 -3.65 -16.63 7.79
C ASN A 82 -5.08 -17.17 7.87
N PRO A 83 -5.79 -17.31 6.73
CA PRO A 83 -7.08 -18.00 6.71
C PRO A 83 -6.89 -19.50 6.97
N ASP A 84 -7.83 -20.12 7.70
CA ASP A 84 -7.78 -21.55 8.04
C ASP A 84 -7.85 -22.45 6.80
N ASN A 85 -8.58 -21.99 5.77
CA ASN A 85 -8.86 -22.74 4.56
C ASN A 85 -8.42 -21.95 3.33
N PHE A 86 -8.14 -22.68 2.24
CA PHE A 86 -7.89 -22.07 0.95
C PHE A 86 -9.09 -21.24 0.51
N VAL A 87 -8.86 -19.96 0.21
CA VAL A 87 -9.93 -19.02 -0.11
C VAL A 87 -10.32 -19.17 -1.57
N TRP A 88 -11.60 -19.39 -1.83
CA TRP A 88 -12.14 -19.42 -3.19
C TRP A 88 -13.28 -18.43 -3.32
N SER A 89 -13.12 -17.44 -4.20
CA SER A 89 -14.13 -16.41 -4.43
C SER A 89 -14.42 -16.24 -5.91
N LYS A 90 -15.70 -16.13 -6.27
CA LYS A 90 -16.13 -15.75 -7.61
C LYS A 90 -15.90 -14.26 -7.91
N ALA A 91 -15.63 -13.48 -6.87
CA ALA A 91 -15.32 -12.05 -6.92
C ALA A 91 -13.95 -11.81 -6.24
N GLY A 92 -13.69 -10.60 -5.77
CA GLY A 92 -12.50 -10.27 -4.96
C GLY A 92 -12.48 -10.97 -3.59
N ALA A 93 -11.60 -10.49 -2.70
CA ALA A 93 -11.49 -11.00 -1.34
C ALA A 93 -12.84 -10.89 -0.59
N PRO A 94 -13.27 -11.93 0.14
CA PRO A 94 -14.45 -11.87 1.00
C PRO A 94 -14.34 -10.79 2.09
N LYS A 95 -15.48 -10.37 2.66
CA LYS A 95 -15.51 -9.36 3.73
C LYS A 95 -14.65 -9.80 4.93
N GLY A 96 -13.84 -8.87 5.45
CA GLY A 96 -12.91 -9.13 6.57
C GLY A 96 -11.59 -9.75 6.12
N MET A 97 -11.42 -10.00 4.83
CA MET A 97 -10.15 -10.42 4.24
C MET A 97 -9.61 -9.35 3.30
N GLU A 98 -8.29 -9.25 3.24
CA GLU A 98 -7.59 -8.29 2.39
C GLU A 98 -6.60 -9.03 1.49
N VAL A 99 -6.53 -8.58 0.23
CA VAL A 99 -5.58 -9.09 -0.75
C VAL A 99 -4.24 -8.44 -0.48
N MET A 100 -3.29 -9.21 0.05
CA MET A 100 -1.92 -8.71 0.25
C MET A 100 -1.18 -8.62 -1.08
N LEU A 101 -1.39 -9.62 -1.94
CA LEU A 101 -0.61 -9.77 -3.16
C LEU A 101 -1.34 -10.63 -4.20
N ILE A 102 -1.19 -10.27 -5.47
CA ILE A 102 -1.59 -11.11 -6.60
C ILE A 102 -0.33 -11.75 -7.17
N THR A 103 -0.22 -13.08 -7.08
CA THR A 103 0.98 -13.82 -7.53
C THR A 103 0.89 -14.24 -8.99
N GLY A 104 -0.30 -14.16 -9.58
CA GLY A 104 -0.53 -14.43 -11.00
C GLY A 104 -1.99 -14.75 -11.29
N ASP A 105 -2.23 -15.36 -12.44
CA ASP A 105 -3.53 -15.91 -12.82
C ASP A 105 -3.34 -17.26 -13.52
N GLY A 106 -4.40 -18.03 -13.62
CA GLY A 106 -4.32 -19.30 -14.29
C GLY A 106 -5.65 -19.96 -14.52
N TRP A 107 -5.55 -21.13 -15.13
CA TRP A 107 -6.67 -21.98 -15.48
C TRP A 107 -6.32 -23.46 -15.38
N SER A 108 -7.36 -24.26 -15.23
CA SER A 108 -7.34 -25.72 -15.24
C SER A 108 -8.63 -26.22 -15.90
N GLN A 109 -8.63 -27.46 -16.38
CA GLN A 109 -9.83 -28.06 -16.95
C GLN A 109 -9.87 -29.56 -16.71
N SER A 110 -11.05 -30.10 -16.44
CA SER A 110 -11.31 -31.55 -16.40
C SER A 110 -12.75 -31.84 -16.84
N ASN A 111 -13.04 -33.11 -17.14
CA ASN A 111 -14.40 -33.59 -17.32
C ASN A 111 -15.19 -33.62 -15.99
N ASP A 112 -14.51 -33.62 -14.84
CA ASP A 112 -15.10 -33.44 -13.50
C ASP A 112 -14.86 -32.00 -12.99
N PRO A 113 -15.92 -31.22 -12.68
CA PRO A 113 -15.77 -29.89 -12.09
C PRO A 113 -14.94 -29.85 -10.80
N ASN A 114 -15.05 -30.87 -9.95
CA ASN A 114 -14.35 -30.88 -8.66
C ASN A 114 -12.85 -31.09 -8.87
N GLU A 115 -12.48 -32.01 -9.75
CA GLU A 115 -11.08 -32.23 -10.14
C GLU A 115 -10.50 -30.98 -10.79
N ALA A 116 -11.22 -30.35 -11.72
CA ALA A 116 -10.80 -29.10 -12.34
C ALA A 116 -10.52 -28.01 -11.28
N ARG A 117 -11.40 -27.90 -10.28
CA ARG A 117 -11.25 -26.95 -9.18
C ARG A 117 -10.02 -27.26 -8.31
N GLU A 118 -9.82 -28.52 -7.92
CA GLU A 118 -8.66 -28.91 -7.12
C GLU A 118 -7.35 -28.72 -7.87
N MET A 119 -7.31 -29.01 -9.18
CA MET A 119 -6.16 -28.70 -10.02
C MET A 119 -5.85 -27.20 -10.04
N LEU A 120 -6.87 -26.33 -10.08
CA LEU A 120 -6.64 -24.89 -10.02
C LEU A 120 -6.07 -24.46 -8.66
N LYS A 121 -6.59 -25.04 -7.56
CA LYS A 121 -6.07 -24.78 -6.22
C LYS A 121 -4.63 -25.26 -6.07
N ALA A 122 -4.30 -26.44 -6.61
CA ALA A 122 -2.93 -26.95 -6.61
C ALA A 122 -2.00 -26.00 -7.35
N LYS A 123 -2.40 -25.55 -8.55
CA LYS A 123 -1.66 -24.55 -9.32
C LYS A 123 -1.51 -23.22 -8.57
N ALA A 124 -2.54 -22.72 -7.92
CA ALA A 124 -2.44 -21.51 -7.10
C ALA A 124 -1.40 -21.67 -5.98
N ARG A 125 -1.38 -22.82 -5.30
CA ARG A 125 -0.39 -23.13 -4.25
C ARG A 125 1.03 -23.21 -4.79
N GLU A 126 1.23 -23.74 -5.99
CA GLU A 126 2.54 -23.73 -6.66
C GLU A 126 3.04 -22.30 -6.90
N TYR A 127 2.12 -21.36 -7.17
CA TYR A 127 2.42 -19.93 -7.29
C TYR A 127 2.55 -19.23 -5.92
N GLY A 128 2.50 -19.96 -4.81
CA GLY A 128 2.56 -19.42 -3.46
C GLY A 128 1.29 -18.73 -2.99
N ALA A 129 0.18 -18.85 -3.73
CA ALA A 129 -1.10 -18.28 -3.34
C ALA A 129 -1.88 -19.18 -2.38
N ASN A 130 -2.63 -18.55 -1.48
CA ASN A 130 -3.59 -19.22 -0.59
C ASN A 130 -5.05 -18.98 -1.01
N ALA A 131 -5.26 -18.26 -2.12
CA ALA A 131 -6.56 -17.90 -2.64
C ALA A 131 -6.64 -17.96 -4.17
N VAL A 132 -7.83 -18.30 -4.67
CA VAL A 132 -8.25 -18.05 -6.06
C VAL A 132 -9.41 -17.05 -6.02
N LEU A 133 -9.19 -15.86 -6.59
CA LEU A 133 -10.16 -14.78 -6.68
C LEU A 133 -10.65 -14.62 -8.12
N ASN A 134 -11.79 -13.94 -8.28
CA ASN A 134 -12.44 -13.74 -9.57
C ASN A 134 -12.62 -15.06 -10.34
N ALA A 135 -12.95 -16.12 -9.60
CA ALA A 135 -13.06 -17.46 -10.14
C ALA A 135 -14.26 -17.56 -11.10
N SER A 136 -13.99 -17.91 -12.34
CA SER A 136 -14.99 -18.15 -13.38
C SER A 136 -14.99 -19.60 -13.83
N LEU A 137 -16.16 -20.11 -14.22
CA LEU A 137 -16.36 -21.45 -14.75
C LEU A 137 -16.90 -21.34 -16.17
N GLU A 138 -16.20 -21.95 -17.11
CA GLU A 138 -16.62 -22.10 -18.48
C GLU A 138 -16.89 -23.59 -18.75
N LYS A 139 -18.01 -23.89 -19.40
CA LYS A 139 -18.40 -25.25 -19.79
C LYS A 139 -18.43 -25.32 -21.30
N TYR A 140 -17.74 -26.30 -21.88
CA TYR A 140 -17.77 -26.55 -23.31
C TYR A 140 -17.74 -28.06 -23.61
N THR A 141 -18.00 -28.44 -24.86
CA THR A 141 -17.96 -29.83 -25.29
C THR A 141 -16.70 -30.07 -26.09
N ASP A 142 -15.97 -31.13 -25.74
CA ASP A 142 -14.73 -31.52 -26.41
C ASP A 142 -14.85 -32.97 -26.90
N SER A 143 -14.00 -33.35 -27.85
CA SER A 143 -13.95 -34.69 -28.43
C SER A 143 -12.51 -35.13 -28.59
N ALA A 144 -12.22 -36.39 -28.24
CA ALA A 144 -10.91 -36.96 -28.44
C ALA A 144 -10.59 -37.07 -29.94
N ALA A 145 -9.32 -36.88 -30.31
CA ALA A 145 -8.88 -37.05 -31.69
C ALA A 145 -9.27 -38.46 -32.17
N CYS A 146 -10.03 -38.52 -33.27
CA CYS A 146 -10.53 -39.74 -33.89
C CYS A 146 -11.68 -40.48 -33.16
N SER A 147 -12.39 -39.85 -32.22
CA SER A 147 -13.60 -40.41 -31.60
C SER A 147 -14.85 -39.57 -31.85
N ASN A 148 -15.99 -40.23 -32.09
CA ASN A 148 -17.31 -39.59 -32.14
C ASN A 148 -17.86 -39.27 -30.73
N TYR A 149 -17.16 -39.69 -29.68
CA TYR A 149 -17.54 -39.42 -28.30
C TYR A 149 -17.28 -37.97 -27.93
N ARG A 150 -18.32 -37.32 -27.39
CA ARG A 150 -18.28 -35.95 -26.91
C ARG A 150 -18.42 -35.94 -25.39
N PHE A 151 -17.47 -35.29 -24.72
CA PHE A 151 -17.51 -35.11 -23.27
C PHE A 151 -17.63 -33.62 -22.93
N THR A 152 -18.27 -33.37 -21.79
CA THR A 152 -18.31 -32.03 -21.22
C THR A 152 -16.97 -31.75 -20.56
N MET A 153 -16.40 -30.60 -20.86
CA MET A 153 -15.21 -30.07 -20.23
C MET A 153 -15.57 -28.86 -19.35
N HIS A 154 -15.04 -28.85 -18.13
CA HIS A 154 -15.21 -27.79 -17.15
C HIS A 154 -13.87 -27.07 -16.98
N ARG A 155 -13.79 -25.82 -17.42
CA ARG A 155 -12.61 -24.97 -17.28
C ARG A 155 -12.83 -23.94 -16.19
N PHE A 156 -11.99 -23.95 -15.17
CA PHE A 156 -11.92 -22.88 -14.19
C PHE A 156 -10.81 -21.91 -14.52
N ARG A 157 -11.04 -20.63 -14.29
CA ARG A 157 -10.04 -19.56 -14.39
C ARG A 157 -10.13 -18.66 -13.16
N GLY A 158 -9.02 -18.07 -12.75
CA GLY A 158 -9.02 -17.10 -11.66
C GLY A 158 -7.64 -16.50 -11.40
N GLN A 159 -7.63 -15.48 -10.56
CA GLN A 159 -6.41 -14.82 -10.08
C GLN A 159 -5.90 -15.54 -8.83
N PHE A 160 -4.61 -15.83 -8.80
CA PHE A 160 -3.91 -16.38 -7.65
C PHE A 160 -3.48 -15.25 -6.74
N ALA A 161 -3.90 -15.31 -5.48
CA ALA A 161 -3.65 -14.26 -4.53
C ALA A 161 -3.24 -14.80 -3.16
N ILE A 162 -2.46 -14.00 -2.44
CA ILE A 162 -2.22 -14.17 -1.02
C ILE A 162 -3.17 -13.22 -0.30
N VAL A 163 -4.07 -13.81 0.47
CA VAL A 163 -5.12 -13.13 1.23
C VAL A 163 -4.87 -13.34 2.71
N LYS A 164 -5.12 -12.31 3.51
CA LYS A 164 -5.04 -12.37 4.97
C LYS A 164 -6.36 -11.92 5.59
N VAL A 165 -6.67 -12.44 6.76
CA VAL A 165 -7.81 -11.98 7.57
C VAL A 165 -7.35 -10.76 8.37
N ALA A 166 -8.03 -9.63 8.17
CA ALA A 166 -7.78 -8.40 8.92
C ALA A 166 -8.47 -8.50 10.29
N ASN A 167 -7.70 -8.39 11.37
CA ASN A 167 -8.19 -8.40 12.74
C ASN A 167 -7.50 -7.32 13.57
N ALA A 168 -7.99 -7.02 14.76
CA ALA A 168 -7.33 -6.12 15.71
C ALA A 168 -6.86 -6.89 16.93
N SER A 169 -5.63 -6.65 17.38
CA SER A 169 -5.11 -7.22 18.62
C SER A 169 -4.30 -6.18 19.39
N SER A 170 -4.34 -6.31 20.71
CA SER A 170 -3.57 -5.52 21.66
C SER A 170 -2.40 -6.31 22.26
N ASP A 171 -2.27 -7.60 21.90
CA ASP A 171 -1.19 -8.47 22.36
C ASP A 171 0.12 -8.18 21.61
N PRO A 172 1.22 -7.83 22.30
CA PRO A 172 2.51 -7.52 21.66
C PRO A 172 3.04 -8.67 20.79
N ALA A 173 2.84 -9.92 21.23
CA ALA A 173 3.37 -11.09 20.51
C ALA A 173 2.66 -11.28 19.17
N SER A 174 1.33 -11.24 19.17
CA SER A 174 0.50 -11.32 17.97
C SER A 174 0.80 -10.19 16.97
N ILE A 175 1.02 -8.97 17.47
CA ILE A 175 1.37 -7.80 16.63
C ILE A 175 2.72 -8.03 15.95
N LEU A 176 3.73 -8.43 16.72
CA LEU A 176 5.08 -8.68 16.19
C LEU A 176 5.09 -9.83 15.18
N GLU A 177 4.36 -10.91 15.47
CA GLU A 177 4.23 -12.04 14.52
C GLU A 177 3.61 -11.56 13.21
N SER A 178 2.51 -10.82 13.27
CA SER A 178 1.86 -10.27 12.09
C SER A 178 2.80 -9.38 11.27
N GLN A 179 3.57 -8.51 11.93
CA GLN A 179 4.53 -7.62 11.26
C GLN A 179 5.64 -8.42 10.58
N THR A 180 6.19 -9.42 11.27
CA THR A 180 7.24 -10.30 10.75
C THR A 180 6.73 -11.09 9.54
N GLN A 181 5.50 -11.60 9.60
CA GLN A 181 4.90 -12.32 8.48
C GLN A 181 4.73 -11.43 7.24
N LEU A 182 4.31 -10.17 7.42
CA LEU A 182 4.20 -9.21 6.32
C LEU A 182 5.57 -8.84 5.74
N GLN A 183 6.57 -8.64 6.61
CA GLN A 183 7.93 -8.36 6.19
C GLN A 183 8.49 -9.52 5.36
N ASN A 184 8.37 -10.76 5.85
CA ASN A 184 8.81 -11.95 5.13
C ASN A 184 8.07 -12.11 3.78
N LEU A 185 6.78 -11.80 3.74
CA LEU A 185 6.00 -11.83 2.50
C LEU A 185 6.50 -10.80 1.50
N HIS A 186 6.78 -9.58 1.96
CA HIS A 186 7.33 -8.51 1.14
C HIS A 186 8.71 -8.88 0.60
N GLU A 187 9.62 -9.35 1.46
CA GLU A 187 10.95 -9.80 1.06
C GLU A 187 10.92 -10.96 0.07
N TRP A 188 10.01 -11.93 0.27
CA TRP A 188 9.79 -13.02 -0.69
C TRP A 188 9.31 -12.51 -2.05
N TRP A 189 8.39 -11.54 -2.06
CA TRP A 189 7.86 -10.95 -3.28
C TRP A 189 8.93 -10.15 -4.03
N GLU A 190 9.69 -9.33 -3.32
CA GLU A 190 10.80 -8.58 -3.90
C GLU A 190 11.88 -9.52 -4.43
N GLY A 191 12.20 -10.62 -3.72
CA GLY A 191 13.15 -11.63 -4.21
C GLY A 191 12.69 -12.32 -5.49
N LYS A 192 11.40 -12.62 -5.62
CA LYS A 192 10.82 -13.19 -6.85
C LYS A 192 10.83 -12.22 -8.02
N ASN A 193 10.63 -10.92 -7.77
CA ASN A 193 10.55 -9.88 -8.78
C ASN A 193 11.82 -9.03 -8.88
N ALA A 194 12.89 -9.42 -8.20
CA ALA A 194 14.15 -8.72 -8.24
C ALA A 194 14.57 -8.61 -9.70
N PRO A 195 14.82 -7.38 -10.21
CA PRO A 195 15.32 -7.23 -11.57
C PRO A 195 16.56 -8.11 -11.66
N GLN A 196 16.55 -9.06 -12.61
CA GLN A 196 17.77 -9.78 -12.98
C GLN A 196 18.80 -8.69 -13.23
N SER A 197 19.79 -8.56 -12.35
CA SER A 197 20.88 -7.64 -12.59
C SER A 197 21.52 -8.16 -13.87
N GLU A 198 21.28 -7.47 -14.99
CA GLU A 198 22.15 -7.60 -16.14
C GLU A 198 23.53 -7.21 -15.62
N SER A 199 24.33 -8.19 -15.23
CA SER A 199 25.71 -7.97 -14.88
C SER A 199 26.36 -7.31 -16.09
N TRP A 200 26.99 -6.16 -15.90
CA TRP A 200 27.70 -5.45 -16.97
C TRP A 200 28.97 -6.17 -17.43
N GLU A 201 29.11 -7.46 -17.13
CA GLU A 201 30.15 -8.34 -17.65
C GLU A 201 29.73 -8.81 -19.05
N ARG A 202 30.03 -7.95 -20.04
CA ARG A 202 29.77 -8.24 -21.45
C ARG A 202 30.73 -9.33 -21.95
N PRO A 203 30.25 -10.51 -22.41
CA PRO A 203 31.11 -11.39 -23.19
C PRO A 203 31.45 -10.70 -24.51
N VAL A 204 32.74 -10.49 -24.78
CA VAL A 204 33.29 -9.69 -25.89
C VAL A 204 32.88 -10.19 -27.30
N ASN A 205 32.17 -11.31 -27.41
CA ASN A 205 31.97 -12.01 -28.69
C ASN A 205 30.53 -12.46 -29.02
N GLU A 206 29.49 -11.86 -28.43
CA GLU A 206 28.11 -12.11 -28.88
C GLU A 206 27.54 -10.90 -29.65
N THR A 207 27.48 -11.00 -30.97
CA THR A 207 26.66 -10.09 -31.79
C THR A 207 25.21 -10.54 -31.76
N ARG A 208 24.38 -9.91 -30.91
CA ARG A 208 22.93 -10.01 -31.04
C ARG A 208 22.39 -8.91 -31.94
N LEU A 209 21.47 -9.26 -32.83
CA LEU A 209 20.67 -8.31 -33.58
C LEU A 209 19.83 -7.50 -32.58
N ILE A 210 20.12 -6.22 -32.47
CA ILE A 210 19.34 -5.30 -31.63
C ILE A 210 17.93 -5.27 -32.22
N GLU A 211 16.91 -5.52 -31.41
CA GLU A 211 15.52 -5.40 -31.85
C GLU A 211 15.31 -4.00 -32.45
N PRO A 212 14.87 -3.89 -33.72
CA PRO A 212 14.81 -2.61 -34.42
C PRO A 212 13.94 -1.59 -33.67
N ALA A 213 12.96 -2.05 -32.90
CA ALA A 213 12.10 -1.22 -32.06
C ALA A 213 12.88 -0.40 -31.01
N LYS A 214 13.88 -1.00 -30.34
CA LYS A 214 14.70 -0.28 -29.33
C LYS A 214 15.58 0.78 -29.99
N VAL A 215 16.14 0.50 -31.17
CA VAL A 215 16.97 1.46 -31.92
C VAL A 215 16.13 2.64 -32.40
N ILE A 216 14.95 2.38 -32.95
CA ILE A 216 14.02 3.42 -33.43
C ILE A 216 13.58 4.33 -32.28
N LEU A 217 13.29 3.78 -31.11
CA LEU A 217 12.88 4.55 -29.93
C LEU A 217 13.99 5.51 -29.47
N ILE A 218 15.23 5.01 -29.36
CA ILE A 218 16.38 5.80 -28.91
C ILE A 218 16.71 6.91 -29.94
N LEU A 219 16.71 6.59 -31.24
CA LEU A 219 16.91 7.57 -32.30
C LEU A 219 15.82 8.65 -32.29
N GLY A 220 14.56 8.25 -32.08
CA GLY A 220 13.44 9.19 -31.94
C GLY A 220 13.59 10.12 -30.73
N LEU A 221 14.07 9.61 -29.60
CA LEU A 221 14.31 10.42 -28.39
C LEU A 221 15.44 11.45 -28.62
N ILE A 222 16.55 11.03 -29.23
CA ILE A 222 17.68 11.91 -29.56
C ILE A 222 17.26 13.00 -30.55
N TRP A 223 16.47 12.65 -31.57
CA TRP A 223 15.93 13.61 -32.53
C TRP A 223 14.99 14.63 -31.86
N SER A 224 14.12 14.15 -30.97
CA SER A 224 13.20 14.99 -30.20
C SER A 224 13.95 16.00 -29.31
N TRP A 225 14.97 15.54 -28.59
CA TRP A 225 15.78 16.40 -27.72
C TRP A 225 16.59 17.41 -28.52
N SER A 226 17.12 17.00 -29.68
CA SER A 226 17.85 17.89 -30.59
C SER A 226 16.94 19.00 -31.14
N LEU A 227 15.72 18.67 -31.58
CA LEU A 227 14.75 19.67 -32.05
C LEU A 227 14.32 20.63 -30.93
N THR A 228 14.16 20.11 -29.72
CA THR A 228 13.78 20.91 -28.55
C THR A 228 14.88 21.90 -28.19
N LEU A 229 16.14 21.44 -28.21
CA LEU A 229 17.31 22.30 -28.01
C LEU A 229 17.39 23.40 -29.08
N LEU A 230 17.17 23.06 -30.35
CA LEU A 230 17.19 24.00 -31.46
C LEU A 230 16.09 25.07 -31.35
N ARG A 231 14.89 24.67 -30.91
CA ARG A 231 13.80 25.60 -30.62
C ARG A 231 14.15 26.56 -29.49
N ILE A 232 14.75 26.07 -28.41
CA ILE A 232 15.18 26.90 -27.28
C ILE A 232 16.25 27.90 -27.74
N LEU A 233 17.25 27.45 -28.50
CA LEU A 233 18.30 28.32 -29.03
C LEU A 233 17.75 29.37 -30.02
N GLY A 234 16.81 28.99 -30.89
CA GLY A 234 16.15 29.90 -31.82
C GLY A 234 15.31 30.97 -31.12
N LEU A 235 14.52 30.58 -30.11
CA LEU A 235 13.73 31.51 -29.30
C LEU A 235 14.62 32.45 -28.47
N SER A 236 15.72 31.93 -27.91
CA SER A 236 16.73 32.73 -27.21
C SER A 236 17.40 33.74 -28.15
N GLY A 237 17.81 33.33 -29.35
CA GLY A 237 18.37 34.21 -30.36
C GLY A 237 17.40 35.30 -30.80
N LEU A 238 16.13 34.96 -31.02
CA LEU A 238 15.08 35.92 -31.37
C LEU A 238 14.82 36.92 -30.24
N PHE A 239 14.87 36.47 -28.99
CA PHE A 239 14.75 37.32 -27.81
C PHE A 239 15.90 38.32 -27.71
N LEU A 240 17.15 37.85 -27.85
CA LEU A 240 18.34 38.71 -27.84
C LEU A 240 18.33 39.70 -29.01
N TYR A 241 17.92 39.26 -30.20
CA TYR A 241 17.76 40.15 -31.36
C TYR A 241 16.73 41.25 -31.09
N ARG A 242 15.56 40.91 -30.52
CA ARG A 242 14.53 41.89 -30.15
C ARG A 242 15.02 42.89 -29.09
N GLN A 243 15.81 42.44 -28.12
CA GLN A 243 16.43 43.32 -27.12
C GLN A 243 17.47 44.25 -27.76
N GLY A 244 18.33 43.73 -28.64
CA GLY A 244 19.31 44.53 -29.38
C GLY A 244 18.67 45.60 -30.27
N VAL A 245 17.60 45.27 -31.01
CA VAL A 245 16.86 46.22 -31.84
C VAL A 245 16.21 47.33 -30.99
N LYS A 246 15.66 47.00 -29.82
CA LYS A 246 15.11 48.00 -28.88
C LYS A 246 16.19 48.93 -28.34
N PHE A 247 17.36 48.39 -28.00
CA PHE A 247 18.51 49.17 -27.53
C PHE A 247 19.03 50.14 -28.60
N ILE A 248 19.20 49.67 -29.84
CA ILE A 248 19.65 50.50 -30.97
C ILE A 248 18.64 51.60 -31.30
N LYS A 249 17.33 51.28 -31.32
CA LYS A 249 16.28 52.30 -31.50
C LYS A 249 16.24 53.32 -30.36
N GLY A 250 16.50 52.89 -29.12
CA GLY A 250 16.61 53.78 -27.97
C GLY A 250 17.78 54.77 -28.09
N GLN A 251 18.95 54.30 -28.56
CA GLN A 251 20.10 55.17 -28.79
C GLN A 251 19.91 56.14 -29.98
N LEU A 252 19.29 55.71 -31.07
CA LEU A 252 18.93 56.57 -32.19
C LEU A 252 17.89 57.64 -31.83
N ALA A 253 16.97 57.34 -30.90
CA ALA A 253 16.02 58.31 -30.38
C ALA A 253 16.68 59.32 -29.42
N ALA A 254 17.65 58.87 -28.60
CA ALA A 254 18.41 59.73 -27.69
C ALA A 254 19.38 60.68 -28.42
N GLY A 255 19.95 60.26 -29.55
CA GLY A 255 20.82 61.10 -30.39
C GLY A 255 20.09 62.20 -31.16
N ARG A 256 18.75 62.20 -31.18
CA ARG A 256 17.94 63.20 -31.90
C ARG A 256 17.41 64.33 -31.01
N SER A 257 17.53 64.25 -29.68
CA SER A 257 17.02 65.27 -28.76
C SER A 257 18.06 66.30 -28.28
N THR A 258 19.32 66.20 -28.71
CA THR A 258 20.40 67.12 -28.30
C THR A 258 20.65 68.28 -29.26
N ASP A 259 19.81 68.48 -30.29
CA ASP A 259 19.95 69.61 -31.23
C ASP A 259 18.69 70.49 -31.24
N LYS A 260 18.66 71.44 -30.29
CA LYS A 260 18.05 72.79 -30.35
C LYS A 260 17.76 73.30 -28.93
N LYS A 261 18.81 73.72 -28.24
CA LYS A 261 18.72 74.62 -27.09
C LYS A 261 18.78 76.06 -27.62
N LYS A 262 17.66 76.78 -27.63
CA LYS A 262 17.62 78.23 -27.84
C LYS A 262 18.13 78.90 -26.54
N PRO A 263 19.11 79.82 -26.60
CA PRO A 263 19.54 80.54 -25.41
C PRO A 263 18.58 81.71 -25.17
N ASP A 264 17.96 81.73 -23.99
CA ASP A 264 17.37 82.94 -23.44
C ASP A 264 18.27 83.43 -22.29
N ASP A 265 18.54 84.73 -22.37
CA ASP A 265 18.90 85.68 -21.31
C ASP A 265 20.39 85.96 -21.00
N LEU A 266 20.82 87.21 -21.28
CA LEU A 266 21.11 88.24 -20.27
C LEU A 266 21.79 89.46 -20.92
N GLY A 267 21.17 90.64 -20.76
CA GLY A 267 21.78 91.94 -21.09
C GLY A 267 20.80 93.09 -20.87
N GLU A 268 21.11 93.91 -19.87
CA GLU A 268 20.45 95.14 -19.39
C GLU A 268 19.96 96.13 -20.46
#